data_AF-A0A3S0Q4J8-F1
#
_entry.id   AF-A0A3S0Q4J8-F1
#
_cell.length_a   1.000
_cell.length_b   1.000
_cell.length_c   1.000
_cell.angle_alpha   90.00
_cell.angle_beta   90.00
_cell.angle_gamma   90.00
#
_symmetry.space_group_name_H-M   'P 1'
#
loop_
_entity.id
_entity.type
_entity.pdbx_description
1 polymer ?
#
loop_
_entity_poly.entity_id
_entity_poly.type
_entity_poly.pdbx_seq_one_letter_code
_entity_poly.pdbx_strand_id
1 'polypeptide(L)'
;MPRSDMKWNNRLERLLSLLDNVNAQLVSKGEAALIVIDGLDEVISIEQDGLKGFLSMLPERLPSNISILLSCSSQEILPVFIRSQLDDENKIVVTPLDQTVTEAILRQANERFALGLSITQQAQLARKSEGHPLYLHYIVETAKIIEIAGRDAWIVGLPTISGDIKNYYEAIWSRSLGVDSDNYWISLIGSQLRETVEEQEFKLMLPRGTT
;
A
#
# COMPACT_ATOMS: atom_id res chain seq x y z
N MET A 1 8.10 -4.08 25.09
CA MET A 1 8.83 -5.29 24.66
C MET A 1 8.01 -6.53 24.95
N PRO A 2 7.87 -7.49 24.02
CA PRO A 2 7.17 -8.74 24.30
C PRO A 2 7.93 -9.49 25.41
N ARG A 3 7.25 -9.84 26.51
CA ARG A 3 7.86 -10.66 27.57
C ARG A 3 8.09 -12.06 27.01
N SER A 4 9.35 -12.43 26.83
CA SER A 4 9.80 -13.63 26.10
C SER A 4 9.56 -14.95 26.84
N ASP A 5 8.96 -14.91 28.05
CA ASP A 5 8.78 -16.04 28.96
C ASP A 5 7.36 -16.65 28.96
N MET A 6 6.37 -15.94 28.40
CA MET A 6 4.98 -16.40 28.43
C MET A 6 4.72 -17.47 27.36
N LYS A 7 4.25 -18.65 27.79
CA LYS A 7 3.79 -19.75 26.92
C LYS A 7 2.70 -19.25 25.96
N TRP A 8 2.67 -19.82 24.75
CA TRP A 8 1.74 -19.47 23.68
C TRP A 8 0.27 -19.41 24.11
N ASN A 9 -0.24 -20.46 24.77
CA ASN A 9 -1.64 -20.50 25.23
C ASN A 9 -1.97 -19.36 26.20
N ASN A 10 -1.05 -19.02 27.11
CA ASN A 10 -1.24 -17.91 28.05
C ASN A 10 -1.30 -16.56 27.32
N ARG A 11 -0.60 -16.42 26.18
CA ARG A 11 -0.68 -15.21 25.34
C ARG A 11 -2.04 -15.11 24.65
N LEU A 12 -2.58 -16.23 24.16
CA LEU A 12 -3.92 -16.30 23.56
C LEU A 12 -5.00 -15.97 24.60
N GLU A 13 -5.00 -16.63 25.76
CA GLU A 13 -5.93 -16.33 26.85
C GLU A 13 -5.88 -14.86 27.26
N ARG A 14 -4.68 -14.29 27.32
CA ARG A 14 -4.50 -12.87 27.61
C ARG A 14 -5.06 -11.97 26.51
N LEU A 15 -4.86 -12.30 25.23
CA LEU A 15 -5.42 -11.54 24.11
C LEU A 15 -6.95 -11.50 24.20
N LEU A 16 -7.58 -12.65 24.44
CA LEU A 16 -9.03 -12.76 24.60
C LEU A 16 -9.53 -11.90 25.77
N SER A 17 -8.87 -12.01 26.93
CA SER A 17 -9.21 -11.17 28.09
C SER A 17 -9.03 -9.67 27.82
N LEU A 18 -8.02 -9.28 27.05
CA LEU A 18 -7.83 -7.88 26.65
C LEU A 18 -8.96 -7.40 25.74
N LEU A 19 -9.38 -8.21 24.77
CA LEU A 19 -10.50 -7.88 23.88
C LEU A 19 -11.81 -7.71 24.67
N ASP A 20 -12.08 -8.60 25.63
CA ASP A 20 -13.27 -8.49 26.49
C ASP A 20 -13.26 -7.23 27.35
N ASN A 21 -12.10 -6.88 27.93
CA ASN A 21 -11.95 -5.67 28.74
C ASN A 21 -12.16 -4.41 27.90
N VAL A 22 -11.59 -4.38 26.68
CA VAL A 22 -11.81 -3.26 25.74
C VAL A 22 -13.29 -3.17 25.36
N ASN A 23 -13.94 -4.30 25.08
CA ASN A 23 -15.37 -4.32 24.76
C ASN A 23 -16.23 -3.76 25.90
N ALA A 24 -15.98 -4.16 27.15
CA ALA A 24 -16.71 -3.64 28.30
C ALA A 24 -16.57 -2.11 28.43
N GLN A 25 -15.38 -1.58 28.17
CA GLN A 25 -15.15 -0.14 28.15
C GLN A 25 -15.91 0.56 27.01
N LEU A 26 -15.86 0.00 25.79
CA LEU A 26 -16.58 0.53 24.62
C LEU A 26 -18.09 0.56 24.86
N VAL A 27 -18.65 -0.52 25.40
CA VAL A 27 -20.06 -0.61 25.77
C VAL A 27 -20.44 0.47 26.78
N SER A 28 -19.62 0.68 27.82
CA SER A 28 -19.89 1.70 28.85
C SER A 28 -19.91 3.14 28.30
N LYS A 29 -19.25 3.37 27.16
CA LYS A 29 -19.18 4.66 26.47
C LYS A 29 -20.14 4.78 25.30
N GLY A 30 -20.81 3.70 24.90
CA GLY A 30 -21.60 3.65 23.67
C GLY A 30 -20.75 3.76 22.39
N GLU A 31 -19.49 3.33 22.45
CA GLU A 31 -18.52 3.39 21.36
C GLU A 31 -18.35 2.01 20.70
N ALA A 32 -17.73 1.99 19.52
CA ALA A 32 -17.28 0.79 18.82
C ALA A 32 -15.83 0.96 18.34
N ALA A 33 -15.10 -0.15 18.24
CA ALA A 33 -13.73 -0.16 17.75
C ALA A 33 -13.60 -0.98 16.46
N LEU A 34 -12.77 -0.48 15.56
CA LEU A 34 -12.33 -1.20 14.36
C LEU A 34 -10.82 -1.45 14.48
N ILE A 35 -10.43 -2.72 14.48
CA ILE A 35 -9.03 -3.12 14.39
C ILE A 35 -8.72 -3.35 12.91
N VAL A 36 -7.76 -2.60 12.38
CA VAL A 36 -7.33 -2.75 10.99
C VAL A 36 -6.02 -3.53 10.97
N ILE A 37 -5.99 -4.63 10.22
CA ILE A 37 -4.79 -5.42 9.96
C ILE A 37 -4.50 -5.31 8.47
N ASP A 38 -3.46 -4.55 8.15
CA ASP A 38 -3.04 -4.28 6.77
C ASP A 38 -1.83 -5.13 6.36
N GLY A 39 -1.65 -5.31 5.06
CA GLY A 39 -0.49 -6.00 4.50
C GLY A 39 -0.40 -7.49 4.82
N LEU A 40 -1.53 -8.20 4.88
CA LEU A 40 -1.52 -9.65 5.19
C LEU A 40 -0.64 -10.48 4.23
N ASP A 41 -0.43 -10.01 3.01
CA ASP A 41 0.45 -10.63 2.02
C ASP A 41 1.91 -10.71 2.49
N GLU A 42 2.36 -9.77 3.33
CA GLU A 42 3.74 -9.76 3.86
C GLU A 42 3.99 -10.91 4.83
N VAL A 43 2.97 -11.30 5.60
CA VAL A 43 3.06 -12.39 6.60
C VAL A 43 3.34 -13.74 5.93
N ILE A 44 2.84 -13.94 4.71
CA ILE A 44 3.05 -15.18 3.92
C ILE A 44 4.52 -15.34 3.54
N SER A 45 5.23 -14.24 3.30
CA SER A 45 6.63 -14.26 2.86
C SER A 45 7.60 -14.81 3.91
N ILE A 46 7.14 -14.92 5.17
CA ILE A 46 7.96 -15.31 6.32
C ILE A 46 7.89 -16.83 6.56
N GLU A 47 6.71 -17.45 6.51
CA GLU A 47 6.50 -18.90 6.66
C GLU A 47 5.28 -19.38 5.88
N GLN A 48 5.34 -20.57 5.25
CA GLN A 48 4.26 -21.12 4.41
C GLN A 48 2.89 -21.24 5.12
N ASP A 49 2.88 -21.43 6.44
CA ASP A 49 1.67 -21.48 7.29
C ASP A 49 1.56 -20.25 8.22
N GLY A 50 2.45 -19.25 8.08
CA GLY A 50 2.57 -18.11 9.00
C GLY A 50 1.27 -17.29 9.10
N LEU A 51 0.59 -17.08 7.97
CA LEU A 51 -0.68 -16.36 7.92
C LEU A 51 -1.80 -17.13 8.64
N LYS A 52 -1.85 -18.46 8.49
CA LYS A 52 -2.82 -19.31 9.20
C LYS A 52 -2.57 -19.27 10.70
N GLY A 53 -1.30 -19.39 11.12
CA GLY A 53 -0.90 -19.28 12.53
C GLY A 53 -1.26 -17.91 13.12
N PHE A 54 -0.96 -16.83 12.40
CA PHE A 54 -1.29 -15.46 12.80
C PHE A 54 -2.80 -15.24 12.95
N LEU A 55 -3.60 -15.60 11.94
CA LEU A 55 -5.05 -15.41 11.98
C LEU A 55 -5.73 -16.37 12.95
N SER A 56 -5.13 -17.53 13.27
CA SER A 56 -5.64 -18.43 14.32
C SER A 56 -5.55 -17.85 15.73
N MET A 57 -4.82 -16.74 15.93
CA MET A 57 -4.82 -16.02 17.20
C MET A 57 -6.11 -15.23 17.43
N LEU A 58 -6.86 -14.93 16.36
CA LEU A 58 -8.12 -14.20 16.47
C LEU A 58 -9.21 -15.13 17.05
N PRO A 59 -10.08 -14.63 17.94
CA PRO A 59 -11.20 -15.41 18.43
C PRO A 59 -12.15 -15.79 17.30
N GLU A 60 -12.78 -16.96 17.40
CA GLU A 60 -13.86 -17.36 16.49
C GLU A 60 -15.05 -16.41 16.53
N ARG A 61 -15.28 -15.75 17.68
CA ARG A 61 -16.33 -14.75 17.85
C ARG A 61 -15.75 -13.50 18.47
N LEU A 62 -15.84 -12.40 17.74
CA LEU A 62 -15.43 -11.10 18.26
C LEU A 62 -16.46 -10.55 19.26
N PRO A 63 -16.02 -9.78 20.27
CA PRO A 63 -16.94 -9.03 21.13
C PRO A 63 -17.81 -8.04 20.33
N SER A 64 -19.02 -7.76 20.83
CA SER A 64 -20.08 -7.05 20.09
C SER A 64 -19.72 -5.66 19.57
N ASN A 65 -18.80 -4.96 20.24
CA ASN A 65 -18.42 -3.59 19.90
C ASN A 65 -17.03 -3.54 19.25
N ILE A 66 -16.49 -4.68 18.82
CA ILE A 66 -15.18 -4.79 18.16
C ILE A 66 -15.34 -5.48 16.82
N SER A 67 -14.91 -4.79 15.76
CA SER A 67 -14.81 -5.34 14.41
C SER A 67 -13.34 -5.43 13.98
N ILE A 68 -13.04 -6.35 13.05
CA ILE A 68 -11.72 -6.46 12.43
C ILE A 68 -11.86 -6.25 10.91
N LEU A 69 -11.06 -5.35 10.36
CA LEU A 69 -10.89 -5.19 8.92
C LEU A 69 -9.54 -5.80 8.51
N LEU A 70 -9.60 -6.79 7.62
CA LEU A 70 -8.42 -7.44 7.04
C LEU A 70 -8.18 -6.87 5.64
N SER A 71 -6.97 -6.41 5.36
CA SER A 71 -6.55 -5.94 4.03
C SER A 71 -5.52 -6.90 3.43
N CYS A 72 -5.76 -7.30 2.19
CA CYS A 72 -4.91 -8.20 1.42
C CYS A 72 -5.09 -7.98 -0.09
N SER A 73 -4.08 -8.37 -0.87
CA SER A 73 -4.11 -8.24 -2.34
C SER A 73 -5.05 -9.26 -3.00
N SER A 74 -5.30 -10.40 -2.35
CA SER A 74 -6.17 -11.46 -2.87
C SER A 74 -6.84 -12.22 -1.74
N GLN A 75 -8.13 -12.52 -1.88
CA GLN A 75 -8.81 -13.40 -0.91
C GLN A 75 -8.20 -14.80 -0.84
N GLU A 76 -7.51 -15.26 -1.90
CA GLU A 76 -7.00 -16.63 -2.00
C GLU A 76 -5.91 -16.93 -0.97
N ILE A 77 -5.26 -15.88 -0.46
CA ILE A 77 -4.29 -16.03 0.61
C ILE A 77 -4.94 -16.33 1.97
N LEU A 78 -6.22 -16.00 2.14
CA LEU A 78 -6.89 -16.14 3.43
C LEU A 78 -7.16 -17.62 3.76
N PRO A 79 -6.94 -18.04 5.02
CA PRO A 79 -7.32 -19.38 5.46
C PRO A 79 -8.81 -19.66 5.25
N VAL A 80 -9.14 -20.93 5.01
CA VAL A 80 -10.52 -21.39 4.75
C VAL A 80 -11.50 -20.93 5.84
N PHE A 81 -11.10 -20.96 7.12
CA PHE A 81 -11.98 -20.58 8.24
C PHE A 81 -12.35 -19.10 8.26
N ILE A 82 -11.55 -18.23 7.64
CA ILE A 82 -11.90 -16.81 7.43
C ILE A 82 -12.75 -16.69 6.17
N ARG A 83 -12.31 -17.30 5.05
CA ARG A 83 -13.03 -17.25 3.77
C ARG A 83 -14.47 -17.74 3.89
N SER A 84 -14.73 -18.76 4.70
CA SER A 84 -16.07 -19.31 4.92
C SER A 84 -17.01 -18.36 5.69
N GLN A 85 -16.48 -17.31 6.32
CA GLN A 85 -17.25 -16.29 7.02
C GLN A 85 -17.46 -15.04 6.16
N LEU A 86 -16.80 -14.95 5.00
CA LEU A 86 -16.91 -13.80 4.12
C LEU A 86 -18.11 -13.94 3.17
N ASP A 87 -18.83 -12.85 2.99
CA ASP A 87 -19.93 -12.67 2.04
C ASP A 87 -19.77 -11.31 1.32
N ASP A 88 -20.68 -10.99 0.40
CA ASP A 88 -20.60 -9.73 -0.35
C ASP A 88 -20.88 -8.49 0.53
N GLU A 89 -21.45 -8.65 1.73
CA GLU A 89 -21.74 -7.54 2.65
C GLU A 89 -20.53 -7.18 3.51
N ASN A 90 -19.67 -8.15 3.83
CA ASN A 90 -18.50 -7.98 4.67
C ASN A 90 -17.17 -7.91 3.90
N LYS A 91 -17.26 -7.69 2.57
CA LYS A 91 -16.11 -7.67 1.68
C LYS A 91 -16.09 -6.42 0.81
N ILE A 92 -14.94 -5.75 0.80
CA ILE A 92 -14.71 -4.55 -0.02
C ILE A 92 -13.64 -4.91 -1.06
N VAL A 93 -14.04 -4.90 -2.33
CA VAL A 93 -13.11 -5.10 -3.44
C VAL A 93 -12.74 -3.72 -3.99
N VAL A 94 -11.46 -3.36 -3.89
CA VAL A 94 -10.94 -2.15 -4.51
C VAL A 94 -10.76 -2.43 -6.00
N THR A 95 -11.63 -1.87 -6.83
CA THR A 95 -11.54 -1.98 -8.29
C THR A 95 -10.82 -0.77 -8.87
N PRO A 96 -10.27 -0.89 -10.10
CA PRO A 96 -9.76 0.27 -10.83
C PRO A 96 -10.81 1.38 -10.94
N LEU A 97 -10.37 2.63 -10.86
CA LEU A 97 -11.20 3.80 -11.05
C LEU A 97 -11.68 3.88 -12.51
N ASP A 98 -12.92 4.29 -12.70
CA ASP A 98 -13.44 4.53 -14.03
C ASP A 98 -12.64 5.61 -14.77
N GLN A 99 -12.59 5.50 -16.09
CA GLN A 99 -11.90 6.45 -16.96
C GLN A 99 -12.34 7.89 -16.70
N THR A 100 -13.66 8.13 -16.55
CA THR A 100 -14.21 9.47 -16.27
C THR A 100 -13.78 10.02 -14.92
N VAL A 101 -13.68 9.17 -13.89
CA VAL A 101 -13.21 9.55 -12.56
C VAL A 101 -11.72 9.91 -12.62
N THR A 102 -10.93 9.08 -13.31
CA THR A 102 -9.49 9.30 -13.51
C THR A 102 -9.20 10.61 -14.25
N GLU A 103 -9.94 10.90 -15.32
CA GLU A 103 -9.84 12.17 -16.05
C GLU A 103 -10.24 13.37 -15.18
N ALA A 104 -11.26 13.23 -14.34
CA ALA A 104 -11.66 14.29 -13.41
C ALA A 104 -10.58 14.58 -12.35
N ILE A 105 -9.95 13.53 -11.80
CA ILE A 105 -8.83 13.66 -10.87
C ILE A 105 -7.65 14.37 -11.54
N LEU A 106 -7.29 13.98 -12.77
CA LEU A 106 -6.20 14.62 -13.51
C LEU A 106 -6.49 16.08 -13.83
N ARG A 107 -7.73 16.41 -14.20
CA ARG A 107 -8.14 17.80 -14.42
C ARG A 107 -8.00 18.63 -13.15
N GLN A 108 -8.49 18.12 -12.02
CA GLN A 108 -8.38 18.79 -10.72
C GLN A 108 -6.91 18.97 -10.30
N ALA A 109 -6.07 17.95 -10.50
CA ALA A 109 -4.64 18.03 -10.22
C ALA A 109 -3.94 19.04 -11.14
N ASN A 110 -4.27 19.04 -12.43
CA ASN A 110 -3.73 19.97 -13.42
C ASN A 110 -4.01 21.43 -13.05
N GLU A 111 -5.24 21.73 -12.61
CA GLU A 111 -5.63 23.06 -12.12
C GLU A 111 -4.93 23.40 -10.80
N ARG A 112 -4.99 22.49 -9.82
CA ARG A 112 -4.45 22.70 -8.47
C ARG A 112 -2.94 22.95 -8.46
N PHE A 113 -2.19 22.22 -9.28
CA PHE A 113 -0.72 22.28 -9.31
C PHE A 113 -0.18 23.05 -10.52
N ALA A 114 -1.07 23.69 -11.31
CA ALA A 114 -0.71 24.40 -12.54
C ALA A 114 0.19 23.55 -13.47
N LEU A 115 -0.15 22.26 -13.64
CA LEU A 115 0.69 21.33 -14.39
C LEU A 115 0.79 21.73 -15.87
N GLY A 116 -0.19 22.45 -16.42
CA GLY A 116 -0.18 22.90 -17.82
C GLY A 116 -0.35 21.75 -18.82
N LEU A 117 -1.02 20.67 -18.41
CA LEU A 117 -1.38 19.54 -19.27
C LEU A 117 -2.58 19.91 -20.14
N SER A 118 -2.47 19.67 -21.45
CA SER A 118 -3.62 19.80 -22.36
C SER A 118 -4.68 18.74 -22.08
N ILE A 119 -5.91 18.96 -22.56
CA ILE A 119 -7.00 17.98 -22.44
C ILE A 119 -6.60 16.63 -23.04
N THR A 120 -5.88 16.63 -24.16
CA THR A 120 -5.42 15.40 -24.82
C THR A 120 -4.40 14.65 -23.97
N GLN A 121 -3.45 15.36 -23.36
CA GLN A 121 -2.46 14.78 -22.46
C GLN A 121 -3.12 14.19 -21.21
N GLN A 122 -4.10 14.89 -20.63
CA GLN A 122 -4.88 14.36 -19.49
C GLN A 122 -5.60 13.06 -19.85
N ALA A 123 -6.24 12.99 -21.02
CA ALA A 123 -6.91 11.77 -21.47
C ALA A 123 -5.94 10.61 -21.71
N GLN A 124 -4.75 10.89 -22.28
CA GLN A 124 -3.69 9.88 -22.46
C GLN A 124 -3.18 9.35 -21.12
N LEU A 125 -2.91 10.23 -20.17
CA LEU A 125 -2.46 9.88 -18.83
C LEU A 125 -3.52 9.08 -18.06
N ALA A 126 -4.80 9.45 -18.19
CA ALA A 126 -5.88 8.68 -17.60
C ALA A 126 -5.90 7.25 -18.11
N ARG A 127 -5.79 7.06 -19.43
CA ARG A 127 -5.71 5.73 -20.05
C ARG A 127 -4.47 4.95 -19.60
N LYS A 128 -3.31 5.62 -19.55
CA LYS A 128 -2.05 5.00 -19.08
C LYS A 128 -2.13 4.52 -17.64
N SER A 129 -2.86 5.22 -16.78
CA SER A 129 -3.03 4.81 -15.39
C SER A 129 -3.84 3.53 -15.21
N GLU A 130 -4.63 3.13 -16.23
CA GLU A 130 -5.57 2.00 -16.16
C GLU A 130 -6.56 2.08 -14.99
N GLY A 131 -6.82 3.30 -14.48
CA GLY A 131 -7.65 3.50 -13.30
C GLY A 131 -6.97 3.13 -11.98
N HIS A 132 -5.69 2.74 -11.99
CA HIS A 132 -4.97 2.35 -10.78
C HIS A 132 -4.63 3.59 -9.93
N PRO A 133 -5.18 3.73 -8.70
CA PRO A 133 -5.03 4.96 -7.91
C PRO A 133 -3.57 5.33 -7.62
N LEU A 134 -2.74 4.34 -7.27
CA LEU A 134 -1.32 4.57 -6.99
C LEU A 134 -0.53 4.99 -8.25
N TYR A 135 -0.85 4.41 -9.41
CA TYR A 135 -0.17 4.79 -10.65
C TYR A 135 -0.58 6.21 -11.07
N LEU A 136 -1.86 6.55 -10.92
CA LEU A 136 -2.36 7.90 -11.14
C LEU A 136 -1.66 8.91 -10.24
N HIS A 137 -1.41 8.55 -8.98
CA HIS A 137 -0.63 9.38 -8.06
C HIS A 137 0.80 9.60 -8.58
N TYR A 138 1.51 8.56 -8.99
CA TYR A 138 2.86 8.70 -9.57
C TYR A 138 2.89 9.56 -10.83
N ILE A 139 1.88 9.43 -11.69
CA ILE A 139 1.72 10.29 -12.87
C ILE A 139 1.62 11.76 -12.45
N VAL A 140 0.78 12.07 -11.46
CA VAL A 140 0.60 13.45 -10.97
C VAL A 140 1.88 13.99 -10.33
N GLU A 141 2.56 13.22 -9.48
CA GLU A 141 3.81 13.65 -8.85
C GLU A 141 4.92 13.87 -9.88
N THR A 142 5.04 12.99 -10.87
CA THR A 142 6.03 13.15 -11.94
C THR A 142 5.70 14.35 -12.84
N ALA A 143 4.42 14.60 -13.10
CA ALA A 143 3.98 15.76 -13.89
C ALA A 143 4.36 17.11 -13.26
N LYS A 144 4.56 17.17 -11.93
CA LYS A 144 5.01 18.39 -11.23
C LYS A 144 6.45 18.77 -11.55
N ILE A 145 7.29 17.79 -11.86
CA ILE A 145 8.74 17.99 -12.06
C ILE A 145 9.18 17.86 -13.52
N ILE A 146 8.35 17.26 -14.39
CA ILE A 146 8.67 17.11 -15.81
C ILE A 146 8.58 18.45 -16.56
N GLU A 147 9.64 18.79 -17.30
CA GLU A 147 9.67 19.99 -18.14
C GLU A 147 8.67 19.89 -19.31
N ILE A 148 8.12 21.04 -19.72
CA ILE A 148 7.11 21.13 -20.80
C ILE A 148 7.61 20.46 -22.10
N ALA A 149 8.86 20.70 -22.48
CA ALA A 149 9.44 20.18 -23.72
C ALA A 149 9.54 18.64 -23.74
N GLY A 150 9.63 17.99 -22.58
CA GLY A 150 9.76 16.53 -22.46
C GLY A 150 8.43 15.78 -22.26
N ARG A 151 7.31 16.48 -22.11
CA ARG A 151 6.03 15.87 -21.68
C ARG A 151 5.48 14.83 -22.64
N ASP A 152 5.43 15.13 -23.93
CA ASP A 152 4.85 14.19 -24.89
C ASP A 152 5.67 12.90 -24.97
N ALA A 153 6.99 13.01 -24.97
CA ALA A 153 7.88 11.85 -24.92
C ALA A 153 7.72 11.05 -23.62
N TRP A 154 7.58 11.73 -22.47
CA TRP A 154 7.33 11.10 -21.18
C TRP A 154 5.99 10.34 -21.17
N ILE A 155 4.89 10.96 -21.60
CA ILE A 155 3.55 10.35 -21.65
C ILE A 155 3.56 9.09 -22.53
N VAL A 156 4.20 9.17 -23.71
CA VAL A 156 4.36 8.02 -24.61
C VAL A 156 5.18 6.92 -23.96
N GLY A 157 6.25 7.31 -23.26
CA GLY A 157 7.18 6.40 -22.59
C GLY A 157 6.62 5.70 -21.34
N LEU A 158 5.55 6.20 -20.73
CA LEU A 158 4.94 5.57 -19.55
C LEU A 158 4.59 4.10 -19.81
N PRO A 159 5.00 3.16 -18.93
CA PRO A 159 4.70 1.76 -19.10
C PRO A 159 3.20 1.47 -18.93
N THR A 160 2.74 0.42 -19.58
CA THR A 160 1.43 -0.20 -19.32
C THR A 160 1.59 -1.13 -18.12
N ILE A 161 0.66 -1.10 -17.17
CA ILE A 161 0.73 -1.93 -15.95
C ILE A 161 -0.09 -3.21 -16.06
N SER A 162 -1.04 -3.29 -16.99
CA SER A 162 -1.92 -4.47 -17.18
C SER A 162 -2.58 -4.95 -15.88
N GLY A 163 -3.02 -4.00 -15.06
CA GLY A 163 -3.61 -4.25 -13.74
C GLY A 163 -2.63 -4.59 -12.60
N ASP A 164 -1.34 -4.77 -12.87
CA ASP A 164 -0.33 -5.03 -11.83
C ASP A 164 0.70 -3.89 -11.76
N ILE A 165 0.66 -3.13 -10.67
CA ILE A 165 1.59 -2.02 -10.42
C ILE A 165 3.06 -2.46 -10.38
N LYS A 166 3.36 -3.74 -10.15
CA LYS A 166 4.73 -4.26 -10.21
C LYS A 166 5.36 -4.05 -11.59
N ASN A 167 4.57 -4.13 -12.66
CA ASN A 167 5.05 -3.88 -14.02
C ASN A 167 5.56 -2.45 -14.21
N TYR A 168 5.01 -1.46 -13.48
CA TYR A 168 5.54 -0.10 -13.46
C TYR A 168 6.93 -0.07 -12.79
N TYR A 169 7.08 -0.71 -11.63
CA TYR A 169 8.36 -0.76 -10.93
C TYR A 169 9.43 -1.50 -11.73
N GLU A 170 9.10 -2.62 -12.37
CA GLU A 170 10.02 -3.36 -13.25
C GLU A 170 10.46 -2.52 -14.46
N ALA A 171 9.53 -1.77 -15.05
CA ALA A 171 9.84 -0.85 -16.15
C ALA A 171 10.76 0.29 -15.70
N ILE A 172 10.58 0.84 -14.50
CA ILE A 172 11.49 1.86 -13.94
C ILE A 172 12.86 1.25 -13.64
N TRP A 173 12.87 0.08 -13.02
CA TRP A 173 14.08 -0.63 -12.64
C TRP A 173 14.95 -0.91 -13.86
N SER A 174 14.35 -1.46 -14.91
CA SER A 174 15.05 -1.79 -16.16
C SER A 174 15.55 -0.57 -16.93
N ARG A 175 14.87 0.58 -16.86
CA ARG A 175 15.22 1.78 -17.65
C ARG A 175 16.16 2.74 -16.95
N SER A 176 16.13 2.79 -15.62
CA SER A 176 16.83 3.80 -14.83
C SER A 176 17.70 3.15 -13.76
N LEU A 177 17.09 2.46 -12.80
CA LEU A 177 17.77 2.04 -11.57
C LEU A 177 18.81 0.93 -11.79
N GLY A 178 18.66 0.10 -12.82
CA GLY A 178 19.60 -0.96 -13.16
C GLY A 178 20.77 -0.52 -14.04
N VAL A 179 20.72 0.71 -14.57
CA VAL A 179 21.71 1.23 -15.53
C VAL A 179 22.59 2.31 -14.91
N ASP A 180 22.01 3.11 -14.00
CA ASP A 180 22.69 4.19 -13.29
C ASP A 180 23.04 3.76 -11.86
N SER A 181 24.35 3.74 -11.57
CA SER A 181 24.90 3.35 -10.26
C SER A 181 24.40 4.26 -9.13
N ASP A 182 24.23 5.55 -9.38
CA ASP A 182 23.84 6.51 -8.34
C ASP A 182 22.36 6.30 -8.00
N ASN A 183 21.51 6.19 -9.02
CA ASN A 183 20.09 5.88 -8.82
C ASN A 183 19.87 4.53 -8.12
N TYR A 184 20.71 3.52 -8.43
CA TYR A 184 20.69 2.23 -7.74
C TYR A 184 20.94 2.40 -6.23
N TRP A 185 22.04 3.08 -5.86
CA TRP A 185 22.42 3.23 -4.46
C TRP A 185 21.46 4.12 -3.68
N ILE A 186 21.02 5.22 -4.28
CA ILE A 186 20.01 6.10 -3.68
C ILE A 186 18.73 5.30 -3.38
N SER A 187 18.25 4.52 -4.35
CA SER A 187 17.03 3.71 -4.19
C SER A 187 17.22 2.61 -3.15
N LEU A 188 18.36 1.92 -3.16
CA LEU A 188 18.65 0.83 -2.23
C LEU A 188 18.74 1.34 -0.78
N ILE A 189 19.52 2.40 -0.53
CA ILE A 189 19.66 2.97 0.81
C ILE A 189 18.33 3.58 1.26
N GLY A 190 17.66 4.34 0.39
CA GLY A 190 16.35 4.92 0.68
C GLY A 190 15.29 3.88 1.08
N SER A 191 15.29 2.71 0.43
CA SER A 191 14.35 1.62 0.73
C SER A 191 14.53 0.99 2.12
N GLN A 192 15.69 1.19 2.76
CA GLN A 192 16.01 0.62 4.07
C GLN A 192 15.68 1.56 5.23
N LEU A 193 15.33 2.81 4.93
CA LEU A 193 14.99 3.80 5.95
C LEU A 193 13.60 3.54 6.51
N ARG A 194 13.49 3.53 7.84
CA ARG A 194 12.21 3.42 8.55
C ARG A 194 11.68 4.74 9.08
N GLU A 195 12.53 5.76 9.08
CA GLU A 195 12.23 7.09 9.61
C GLU A 195 12.70 8.14 8.60
N THR A 196 12.16 9.34 8.72
CA THR A 196 12.62 10.49 7.94
C THR A 196 14.08 10.79 8.28
N VAL A 197 14.88 11.09 7.26
CA VAL A 197 16.28 11.44 7.40
C VAL A 197 16.53 12.80 6.76
N GLU A 198 17.41 13.60 7.36
CA GLU A 198 17.84 14.86 6.77
C GLU A 198 18.73 14.60 5.53
N GLU A 199 18.67 15.50 4.55
CA GLU A 199 19.40 15.31 3.27
C GLU A 199 20.91 15.11 3.49
N GLN A 200 21.50 15.85 4.42
CA GLN A 200 22.93 15.75 4.74
C GLN A 200 23.28 14.39 5.33
N GLU A 201 22.43 13.86 6.21
CA GLU A 201 22.63 12.54 6.81
C GLU A 201 22.45 11.45 5.77
N PHE A 202 21.46 11.58 4.88
CA PHE A 202 21.25 10.64 3.78
C PHE A 202 22.45 10.57 2.85
N LYS A 203 23.03 11.72 2.48
CA LYS A 203 24.26 11.78 1.66
C LYS A 203 25.45 11.07 2.30
N LEU A 204 25.54 11.08 3.64
CA LEU A 204 26.58 10.34 4.36
C LEU A 204 26.36 8.81 4.37
N MET A 205 25.13 8.35 4.10
CA MET A 205 24.79 6.93 3.98
C MET A 205 25.10 6.35 2.60
N LEU A 206 25.24 7.21 1.57
CA LEU A 206 25.55 6.79 0.21
C LEU A 206 27.03 6.37 0.07
N PRO A 207 27.36 5.44 -0.84
CA PRO A 207 28.74 5.08 -1.12
C PRO A 207 29.57 6.27 -1.61
N ARG A 208 30.89 6.23 -1.37
CA ARG A 208 31.80 7.26 -1.87
C ARG A 208 31.78 7.30 -3.39
N GLY A 209 31.44 8.45 -3.96
CA GLY A 209 31.40 8.68 -5.40
C GLY A 209 30.01 8.77 -6.00
N THR A 210 28.95 8.53 -5.21
CA THR A 210 27.57 8.83 -5.60
C THR A 210 27.34 10.34 -5.55
N THR A 211 26.92 10.92 -6.68
CA THR A 211 26.79 12.37 -6.88
C THR A 211 25.40 12.93 -6.60
#